data_AF-A0A7S1ZHE0-F1
#
_entry.id   AF-A0A7S1ZHE0-F1
#
_cell.length_a   1.000
_cell.length_b   1.000
_cell.length_c   1.000
_cell.angle_alpha   90.00
_cell.angle_beta   90.00
_cell.angle_gamma   90.00
#
_symmetry.space_group_name_H-M   'P 1'
#
loop_
_entity.id
_entity.type
_entity.pdbx_description
1 polymer ?
#
loop_
_entity_poly.entity_id
_entity_poly.type
_entity_poly.pdbx_seq_one_letter_code
_entity_poly.pdbx_strand_id
1 'polypeptide(L)'
;RGGGGGGSSGGDRRSGEDRIAEAVRNCDDGPDCASSAAAECERTGRPWRDPNFGHDTYPGGSIGHLELRDGERGSVLNLGSEGVTWQPPSNFAATKRPLGVRGDGVPTWLYSDNDGDGVVSAAESMEADDVRQGSVGDCYFLAALSAVVQHHPDLADDLIDETYEEHGIYGVSLWRRGRWRMTWVDSFFPCYRPSSKTHRGKHRLIFAGATDRKEIWPLVVEKAFAKVAGSYEAISGGQVVMALEMLTGGKGRRRDPADVIAEWDRFKEEVESDEFFVGAGSQSLQRGAASAAKQKKRLKGIVTGHAYSVLNVYEDEELRLVELRNPWGHGEWMGDWAPGSHKWNSEEGRKAISVVGRSRSNDGRFWMAWEDFVECFHSVDTCYMNFTEEDRARRAALREEAARIIAKQDRPKPKSSGAAGVNNLHSEPTQESADAMMALLLAEEAKEQRKKKSKKGSKKKSG
;
A
#
# COMPACT_ATOMS: atom_id res chain seq x y z
N ARG A 1 17.58 35.77 35.10
CA ARG A 1 16.21 35.56 34.62
C ARG A 1 16.29 35.55 33.10
N GLY A 2 16.16 34.36 32.52
CA GLY A 2 16.65 34.01 31.19
C GLY A 2 15.84 34.62 30.05
N GLY A 3 16.55 35.04 29.01
CA GLY A 3 16.00 35.42 27.71
C GLY A 3 15.57 34.19 26.94
N GLY A 4 14.37 34.25 26.38
CA GLY A 4 13.78 33.19 25.57
C GLY A 4 14.54 33.01 24.25
N GLY A 5 15.18 31.86 24.10
CA GLY A 5 15.54 31.32 22.79
C GLY A 5 14.30 30.71 22.16
N GLY A 6 13.70 31.43 21.21
CA GLY A 6 12.75 30.87 20.26
C GLY A 6 13.49 29.89 19.35
N GLY A 7 13.50 28.62 19.72
CA GLY A 7 13.95 27.54 18.84
C GLY A 7 12.94 27.35 17.72
N SER A 8 13.21 27.97 16.57
CA SER A 8 12.59 27.62 15.30
C SER A 8 13.00 26.19 14.92
N SER A 9 12.21 25.19 15.33
CA SER A 9 12.29 23.83 14.78
C SER A 9 11.55 23.79 13.43
N GLY A 10 12.06 24.56 12.47
CA GLY A 10 11.74 24.38 11.05
C GLY A 10 12.56 23.20 10.55
N GLY A 11 12.01 22.00 10.70
CA GLY A 11 12.58 20.80 10.08
C GLY A 11 12.52 20.95 8.57
N ASP A 12 13.69 21.21 7.99
CA ASP A 12 13.96 21.29 6.56
C ASP A 12 13.62 19.94 5.92
N ARG A 13 12.39 19.83 5.39
CA ARG A 13 11.85 18.62 4.74
C ARG A 13 12.39 18.55 3.32
N ARG A 14 13.54 17.91 3.15
CA ARG A 14 14.20 17.76 1.86
C ARG A 14 13.68 16.54 1.12
N SER A 15 13.27 16.78 -0.12
CA SER A 15 13.25 15.91 -1.31
C SER A 15 13.75 14.47 -1.13
N GLY A 16 13.06 13.50 -1.73
CA GLY A 16 13.34 12.05 -1.69
C GLY A 16 14.79 11.58 -1.92
N GLU A 17 15.71 12.40 -2.44
CA GLU A 17 17.11 12.01 -2.63
C GLU A 17 17.92 11.73 -1.33
N ASP A 18 17.34 11.79 -0.12
CA ASP A 18 18.05 11.42 1.13
C ASP A 18 17.22 10.66 2.18
N ARG A 19 15.96 10.22 1.92
CA ARG A 19 15.15 9.49 2.92
C ARG A 19 15.81 8.18 3.35
N ILE A 20 16.15 7.32 2.39
CA ILE A 20 16.82 6.05 2.65
C ILE A 20 18.19 6.30 3.30
N ALA A 21 18.97 7.24 2.78
CA ALA A 21 20.29 7.54 3.32
C ALA A 21 20.23 8.09 4.76
N GLU A 22 19.25 8.93 5.09
CA GLU A 22 18.99 9.37 6.47
C GLU A 22 18.55 8.19 7.34
N ALA A 23 17.64 7.35 6.85
CA ALA A 23 17.16 6.19 7.56
C ALA A 23 18.31 5.23 7.92
N VAL A 24 19.21 4.95 6.97
CA VAL A 24 20.39 4.07 7.16
C VAL A 24 21.31 4.62 8.24
N ARG A 25 21.56 5.94 8.27
CA ARG A 25 22.34 6.60 9.34
C ARG A 25 21.70 6.44 10.73
N ASN A 26 20.39 6.24 10.79
CA ASN A 26 19.61 6.12 12.02
C ASN A 26 19.08 4.70 12.29
N CYS A 27 19.69 3.68 11.69
CA CYS A 27 19.27 2.29 11.79
C CYS A 27 19.23 1.80 13.25
N ASP A 28 18.17 1.08 13.62
CA ASP A 28 18.01 0.53 14.97
C ASP A 28 19.10 -0.50 15.34
N ASP A 29 19.55 -1.27 14.34
CA ASP A 29 20.55 -2.33 14.50
C ASP A 29 21.99 -1.86 14.19
N GLY A 30 22.17 -0.55 13.96
CA GLY A 30 23.44 0.07 13.55
C GLY A 30 23.59 0.22 12.02
N PRO A 31 24.34 1.23 11.54
CA PRO A 31 24.38 1.58 10.12
C PRO A 31 25.00 0.49 9.23
N ASP A 32 25.87 -0.35 9.78
CA ASP A 32 26.57 -1.43 9.07
C ASP A 32 25.89 -2.80 9.24
N CYS A 33 24.70 -2.86 9.85
CA CYS A 33 24.01 -4.13 10.11
C CYS A 33 23.76 -4.92 8.82
N ALA A 34 23.21 -4.27 7.80
CA ALA A 34 22.87 -4.92 6.54
C ALA A 34 24.10 -5.30 5.71
N SER A 35 25.12 -4.45 5.66
CA SER A 35 26.37 -4.74 4.94
C SER A 35 27.13 -5.92 5.57
N SER A 36 27.15 -5.99 6.91
CA SER A 36 27.75 -7.11 7.65
C SER A 36 26.96 -8.41 7.45
N ALA A 37 25.63 -8.32 7.47
CA ALA A 37 24.74 -9.44 7.20
C ALA A 37 24.93 -9.98 5.76
N ALA A 38 25.01 -9.10 4.77
CA ALA A 38 25.28 -9.47 3.38
C ALA A 38 26.62 -10.20 3.21
N ALA A 39 27.70 -9.69 3.83
CA ALA A 39 29.01 -10.34 3.79
C ALA A 39 28.99 -11.75 4.41
N GLU A 40 28.23 -11.95 5.48
CA GLU A 40 28.01 -13.26 6.10
C GLU A 40 27.23 -14.20 5.17
N CYS A 41 26.22 -13.69 4.45
CA CYS A 41 25.49 -14.45 3.43
C CYS A 41 26.40 -14.91 2.29
N GLU A 42 27.26 -14.03 1.77
CA GLU A 42 28.25 -14.39 0.74
C GLU A 42 29.22 -15.48 1.23
N ARG A 43 29.69 -15.35 2.47
CA ARG A 43 30.63 -16.30 3.08
C ARG A 43 30.02 -17.68 3.30
N THR A 44 28.74 -17.75 3.67
CA THR A 44 28.06 -18.99 4.07
C THR A 44 27.22 -19.61 2.96
N GLY A 45 26.89 -18.85 1.92
CA GLY A 45 25.94 -19.23 0.87
C GLY A 45 24.50 -19.40 1.38
N ARG A 46 24.17 -18.82 2.55
CA ARG A 46 22.84 -18.92 3.18
C ARG A 46 22.17 -17.55 3.22
N PRO A 47 20.84 -17.47 2.96
CA PRO A 47 20.10 -16.22 3.12
C PRO A 47 20.17 -15.71 4.56
N TRP A 48 20.07 -14.38 4.72
CA TRP A 48 20.09 -13.76 6.04
C TRP A 48 18.91 -14.24 6.88
N ARG A 49 19.15 -14.35 8.18
CA ARG A 49 18.12 -14.56 9.19
C ARG A 49 18.31 -13.50 10.25
N ASP A 50 17.28 -12.69 10.42
CA ASP A 50 17.31 -11.56 11.34
C ASP A 50 17.42 -12.08 12.78
N PRO A 51 18.55 -11.83 13.47
CA PRO A 51 18.73 -12.29 14.85
C PRO A 51 17.83 -11.53 15.84
N ASN A 52 17.32 -10.36 15.46
CA ASN A 52 16.56 -9.46 16.33
C ASN A 52 15.04 -9.59 16.12
N PHE A 53 14.61 -10.42 15.16
CA PHE A 53 13.20 -10.75 14.93
C PHE A 53 13.08 -12.21 14.48
N GLY A 54 13.24 -13.10 15.45
CA GLY A 54 13.45 -14.53 15.23
C GLY A 54 12.27 -15.27 14.60
N HIS A 55 12.58 -16.37 13.93
CA HIS A 55 11.61 -17.31 13.34
C HIS A 55 11.08 -18.31 14.38
N ASP A 56 10.61 -17.78 15.51
CA ASP A 56 10.14 -18.59 16.62
C ASP A 56 8.87 -19.38 16.27
N THR A 57 8.66 -20.48 17.00
CA THR A 57 7.43 -21.26 16.93
C THR A 57 6.29 -20.49 17.59
N TYR A 58 5.15 -20.40 16.91
CA TYR A 58 3.91 -19.89 17.48
C TYR A 58 3.42 -20.81 18.62
N PRO A 59 2.67 -20.34 19.64
CA PRO A 59 2.46 -18.96 20.02
C PRO A 59 3.68 -18.35 20.73
N GLY A 60 3.82 -17.02 20.63
CA GLY A 60 4.91 -16.24 21.21
C GLY A 60 5.94 -15.72 20.19
N GLY A 61 7.08 -15.27 20.69
CA GLY A 61 8.17 -14.68 19.89
C GLY A 61 7.70 -13.53 18.99
N SER A 62 8.23 -13.48 17.77
CA SER A 62 7.91 -12.46 16.76
C SER A 62 6.45 -12.47 16.28
N ILE A 63 5.69 -13.55 16.51
CA ILE A 63 4.27 -13.64 16.15
C ILE A 63 3.37 -13.15 17.30
N GLY A 64 3.66 -13.59 18.53
CA GLY A 64 2.82 -13.34 19.70
C GLY A 64 1.65 -14.33 19.84
N HIS A 65 0.65 -13.96 20.63
CA HIS A 65 -0.51 -14.78 21.02
C HIS A 65 -1.80 -14.36 20.29
N LEU A 66 -1.75 -14.36 18.96
CA LEU A 66 -2.88 -14.01 18.10
C LEU A 66 -3.81 -15.19 17.82
N GLU A 67 -5.13 -15.00 17.85
CA GLU A 67 -6.06 -15.99 17.28
C GLU A 67 -5.94 -15.97 15.74
N LEU A 68 -5.15 -16.89 15.20
CA LEU A 68 -4.90 -16.98 13.77
C LEU A 68 -6.12 -17.48 12.99
N ARG A 69 -6.37 -16.91 11.82
CA ARG A 69 -7.52 -17.17 10.92
C ARG A 69 -7.04 -17.32 9.47
N ASP A 70 -7.82 -18.06 8.69
CA ASP A 70 -7.60 -18.13 7.24
C ASP A 70 -8.04 -16.81 6.58
N GLY A 71 -7.09 -15.92 6.31
CA GLY A 71 -7.41 -14.53 5.96
C GLY A 71 -8.02 -13.78 7.13
N GLU A 72 -8.72 -12.68 6.86
CA GLU A 72 -9.12 -11.71 7.87
C GLU A 72 -10.35 -12.14 8.66
N ARG A 73 -11.25 -12.89 8.01
CA ARG A 73 -12.51 -13.39 8.60
C ARG A 73 -12.78 -14.88 8.37
N GLY A 74 -11.81 -15.64 7.88
CA GLY A 74 -11.99 -17.08 7.73
C GLY A 74 -12.05 -17.83 9.06
N SER A 75 -12.07 -19.16 8.95
CA SER A 75 -12.07 -20.05 10.10
C SER A 75 -10.80 -19.87 10.92
N VAL A 76 -10.94 -20.00 12.25
CA VAL A 76 -9.80 -20.07 13.17
C VAL A 76 -8.90 -21.24 12.76
N LEU A 77 -7.61 -20.97 12.67
CA LEU A 77 -6.56 -21.90 12.29
C LEU A 77 -6.05 -22.64 13.53
N ASN A 78 -6.44 -23.91 13.67
CA ASN A 78 -5.97 -24.78 14.76
C ASN A 78 -4.63 -25.43 14.40
N LEU A 79 -3.57 -24.62 14.34
CA LEU A 79 -2.26 -25.03 13.80
C LEU A 79 -1.32 -25.66 14.84
N GLY A 80 -1.60 -25.51 16.14
CA GLY A 80 -0.63 -25.85 17.18
C GLY A 80 0.68 -25.06 17.01
N SER A 81 1.75 -25.48 17.70
CA SER A 81 3.01 -24.73 17.67
C SER A 81 3.88 -24.95 16.44
N GLU A 82 3.73 -26.11 15.79
CA GLU A 82 4.49 -26.48 14.59
C GLU A 82 3.74 -26.21 13.27
N GLY A 83 2.46 -25.83 13.33
CA GLY A 83 1.69 -25.57 12.11
C GLY A 83 1.96 -24.22 11.46
N VAL A 84 2.67 -23.33 12.15
CA VAL A 84 3.23 -22.09 11.59
C VAL A 84 4.70 -22.30 11.26
N THR A 85 5.10 -21.92 10.05
CA THR A 85 6.47 -22.02 9.56
C THR A 85 6.86 -20.72 8.87
N TRP A 86 8.11 -20.30 9.03
CA TRP A 86 8.65 -19.12 8.36
C TRP A 86 9.25 -19.53 7.01
N GLN A 87 8.67 -19.03 5.93
CA GLN A 87 8.97 -19.50 4.58
C GLN A 87 9.51 -18.38 3.69
N PRO A 88 10.49 -18.66 2.83
CA PRO A 88 10.92 -17.70 1.81
C PRO A 88 9.89 -17.61 0.66
N PRO A 89 9.97 -16.57 -0.19
CA PRO A 89 9.03 -16.36 -1.29
C PRO A 89 8.86 -17.58 -2.19
N SER A 90 9.93 -18.32 -2.47
CA SER A 90 9.91 -19.51 -3.33
C SER A 90 8.95 -20.63 -2.89
N ASN A 91 8.46 -20.60 -1.64
CA ASN A 91 7.55 -21.61 -1.08
C ASN A 91 6.07 -21.22 -1.07
N PHE A 92 5.75 -19.95 -1.24
CA PHE A 92 4.36 -19.45 -1.31
C PHE A 92 4.04 -18.69 -2.60
N ALA A 93 5.05 -18.09 -3.24
CA ALA A 93 4.90 -17.37 -4.48
C ALA A 93 4.44 -18.27 -5.62
N ALA A 94 3.87 -17.67 -6.66
CA ALA A 94 3.41 -18.38 -7.84
C ALA A 94 4.58 -19.08 -8.58
N THR A 95 5.82 -18.62 -8.41
CA THR A 95 7.03 -19.15 -9.07
C THR A 95 8.10 -19.64 -8.07
N LYS A 96 8.96 -20.56 -8.54
CA LYS A 96 10.13 -21.10 -7.81
C LYS A 96 11.45 -20.44 -8.23
N ARG A 97 11.39 -19.54 -9.21
CA ARG A 97 12.53 -18.75 -9.68
C ARG A 97 12.47 -17.37 -9.02
N PRO A 98 13.59 -16.63 -9.00
CA PRO A 98 13.57 -15.20 -8.72
C PRO A 98 12.43 -14.55 -9.50
N LEU A 99 11.75 -13.62 -8.84
CA LEU A 99 10.61 -12.92 -9.41
C LEU A 99 11.08 -12.06 -10.59
N GLY A 100 12.34 -11.62 -10.62
CA GLY A 100 12.98 -11.34 -11.91
C GLY A 100 14.49 -11.13 -11.83
N VAL A 101 15.07 -10.42 -12.80
CA VAL A 101 16.46 -9.94 -12.86
C VAL A 101 16.57 -8.41 -13.03
N ARG A 102 17.24 -7.72 -12.08
CA ARG A 102 17.57 -6.27 -12.11
C ARG A 102 18.36 -5.88 -13.37
N GLY A 103 18.46 -4.57 -13.62
CA GLY A 103 19.26 -4.02 -14.73
C GLY A 103 20.77 -4.32 -14.68
N ASP A 104 21.30 -4.79 -13.55
CA ASP A 104 22.68 -5.24 -13.36
C ASP A 104 22.85 -6.77 -13.48
N GLY A 105 21.76 -7.51 -13.76
CA GLY A 105 21.78 -8.97 -13.92
C GLY A 105 21.56 -9.76 -12.64
N VAL A 106 21.34 -9.11 -11.49
CA VAL A 106 21.10 -9.79 -10.21
C VAL A 106 19.62 -10.16 -10.05
N PRO A 107 19.28 -11.41 -9.66
CA PRO A 107 17.89 -11.81 -9.49
C PRO A 107 17.21 -11.17 -8.26
N THR A 108 16.01 -10.61 -8.44
CA THR A 108 15.14 -10.07 -7.35
C THR A 108 14.06 -11.07 -6.97
N TRP A 109 13.59 -10.98 -5.73
CA TRP A 109 12.44 -11.72 -5.20
C TRP A 109 11.28 -10.83 -4.82
N LEU A 110 11.26 -9.58 -5.29
CA LEU A 110 10.17 -8.66 -4.98
C LEU A 110 9.08 -8.59 -6.04
N TYR A 111 9.40 -8.71 -7.33
CA TYR A 111 8.45 -8.48 -8.42
C TYR A 111 8.84 -9.20 -9.73
N SER A 112 7.86 -9.61 -10.55
CA SER A 112 8.04 -10.05 -11.95
C SER A 112 7.10 -9.31 -12.88
N ASP A 113 7.61 -8.60 -13.88
CA ASP A 113 6.75 -8.10 -14.96
C ASP A 113 6.30 -9.26 -15.87
N ASN A 114 5.03 -9.24 -16.29
CA ASN A 114 4.42 -10.28 -17.12
C ASN A 114 4.81 -10.18 -18.60
N ASP A 115 5.45 -9.09 -19.06
CA ASP A 115 5.65 -8.79 -20.48
C ASP A 115 7.03 -9.16 -21.07
N GLY A 116 7.89 -9.81 -20.30
CA GLY A 116 9.14 -10.41 -20.80
C GLY A 116 10.29 -9.43 -21.05
N ASP A 117 10.19 -8.23 -20.48
CA ASP A 117 11.13 -7.11 -20.59
C ASP A 117 11.82 -6.73 -19.26
N GLY A 118 12.08 -7.73 -18.40
CA GLY A 118 12.98 -7.60 -17.25
C GLY A 118 12.34 -7.07 -15.97
N VAL A 119 13.14 -6.91 -14.90
CA VAL A 119 12.65 -6.42 -13.60
C VAL A 119 12.48 -4.92 -13.60
N VAL A 120 11.31 -4.54 -13.15
CA VAL A 120 11.02 -3.26 -12.52
C VAL A 120 11.18 -3.47 -11.01
N SER A 121 11.95 -2.61 -10.33
CA SER A 121 12.20 -2.71 -8.88
C SER A 121 10.87 -2.68 -8.11
N ALA A 122 10.79 -3.27 -6.91
CA ALA A 122 9.53 -3.31 -6.16
C ALA A 122 9.02 -1.91 -5.83
N ALA A 123 9.95 -1.00 -5.54
CA ALA A 123 9.71 0.44 -5.43
C ALA A 123 9.00 1.00 -6.67
N GLU A 124 9.51 0.69 -7.86
CA GLU A 124 9.08 1.25 -9.15
C GLU A 124 7.70 0.73 -9.63
N SER A 125 7.00 -0.13 -8.89
CA SER A 125 5.68 -0.69 -9.26
C SER A 125 4.75 -0.99 -8.08
N MET A 126 4.93 -0.32 -6.93
CA MET A 126 4.01 -0.52 -5.78
C MET A 126 2.63 0.01 -6.12
N GLU A 127 1.60 -0.83 -6.08
CA GLU A 127 0.22 -0.41 -6.29
C GLU A 127 -0.60 -0.58 -5.01
N ALA A 128 -1.48 0.39 -4.73
CA ALA A 128 -2.33 0.33 -3.54
C ALA A 128 -3.19 -0.94 -3.52
N ASP A 129 -3.55 -1.44 -4.70
CA ASP A 129 -4.36 -2.63 -4.91
C ASP A 129 -3.65 -3.94 -4.61
N ASP A 130 -2.31 -3.94 -4.50
CA ASP A 130 -1.55 -5.11 -4.07
C ASP A 130 -1.87 -5.45 -2.63
N VAL A 131 -2.05 -4.46 -1.76
CA VAL A 131 -2.19 -4.68 -0.32
C VAL A 131 -3.41 -5.55 0.00
N ARG A 132 -3.15 -6.74 0.56
CA ARG A 132 -4.15 -7.67 1.10
C ARG A 132 -3.86 -7.94 2.57
N GLN A 133 -4.76 -7.56 3.46
CA GLN A 133 -4.60 -7.86 4.88
C GLN A 133 -4.68 -9.36 5.17
N GLY A 134 -4.05 -9.79 6.27
CA GLY A 134 -4.16 -11.15 6.77
C GLY A 134 -4.75 -11.22 8.17
N SER A 135 -4.26 -12.19 8.93
CA SER A 135 -4.75 -12.57 10.25
C SER A 135 -4.16 -11.73 11.40
N VAL A 136 -4.10 -10.41 11.23
CA VAL A 136 -3.69 -9.46 12.26
C VAL A 136 -4.56 -8.20 12.20
N GLY A 137 -4.81 -7.57 13.35
CA GLY A 137 -5.67 -6.39 13.49
C GLY A 137 -5.02 -5.07 13.09
N ASP A 138 -4.14 -5.06 12.09
CA ASP A 138 -3.31 -3.91 11.69
C ASP A 138 -3.90 -3.12 10.51
N CYS A 139 -5.20 -3.29 10.22
CA CYS A 139 -5.92 -2.63 9.13
C CYS A 139 -5.63 -1.13 8.97
N TYR A 140 -5.40 -0.42 10.09
CA TYR A 140 -5.08 1.01 10.09
C TYR A 140 -3.75 1.31 9.40
N PHE A 141 -2.78 0.41 9.53
CA PHE A 141 -1.47 0.51 8.91
C PHE A 141 -1.56 0.20 7.42
N LEU A 142 -2.23 -0.89 7.06
CA LEU A 142 -2.40 -1.27 5.65
C LEU A 142 -3.28 -0.29 4.86
N ALA A 143 -4.30 0.30 5.48
CA ALA A 143 -5.09 1.38 4.87
C ALA A 143 -4.25 2.66 4.66
N ALA A 144 -3.42 3.03 5.64
CA ALA A 144 -2.48 4.14 5.47
C ALA A 144 -1.46 3.86 4.37
N LEU A 145 -0.95 2.63 4.29
CA LEU A 145 0.01 2.19 3.28
C LEU A 145 -0.59 2.28 1.88
N SER A 146 -1.79 1.75 1.67
CA SER A 146 -2.51 1.91 0.41
C SER A 146 -2.75 3.37 0.04
N ALA A 147 -3.12 4.23 1.00
CA ALA A 147 -3.29 5.65 0.72
C ALA A 147 -1.97 6.32 0.30
N VAL A 148 -0.85 6.00 0.97
CA VAL A 148 0.45 6.57 0.62
C VAL A 148 0.88 6.13 -0.78
N VAL A 149 0.79 4.85 -1.08
CA VAL A 149 1.18 4.29 -2.39
C VAL A 149 0.29 4.83 -3.51
N GLN A 150 -1.02 4.95 -3.28
CA GLN A 150 -1.95 5.48 -4.29
C GLN A 150 -1.66 6.94 -4.64
N HIS A 151 -1.51 7.80 -3.64
CA HIS A 151 -1.43 9.25 -3.88
C HIS A 151 0.00 9.70 -4.21
N HIS A 152 1.01 9.00 -3.66
CA HIS A 152 2.41 9.39 -3.74
C HIS A 152 3.31 8.18 -3.92
N PRO A 153 3.35 7.61 -5.13
CA PRO A 153 4.19 6.46 -5.38
C PRO A 153 5.68 6.82 -5.35
N ASP A 154 6.04 8.11 -5.48
CA ASP A 154 7.40 8.61 -5.21
C ASP A 154 7.82 8.44 -3.74
N LEU A 155 6.87 8.52 -2.80
CA LEU A 155 7.13 8.19 -1.40
C LEU A 155 7.19 6.67 -1.15
N ALA A 156 6.57 5.88 -2.02
CA ALA A 156 6.66 4.44 -2.01
C ALA A 156 8.05 3.98 -2.52
N ASP A 157 8.60 4.64 -3.54
CA ASP A 157 9.94 4.37 -4.06
C ASP A 157 11.02 4.42 -2.97
N ASP A 158 10.94 5.41 -2.07
CA ASP A 158 11.91 5.60 -0.98
C ASP A 158 11.52 4.88 0.33
N LEU A 159 10.47 4.04 0.31
CA LEU A 159 10.02 3.27 1.46
C LEU A 159 10.91 2.05 1.72
N ILE A 160 11.34 1.36 0.65
CA ILE A 160 12.07 0.09 0.73
C ILE A 160 13.49 0.26 0.15
N ASP A 161 14.49 -0.15 0.93
CA ASP A 161 15.88 -0.27 0.48
C ASP A 161 16.18 -1.73 0.07
N GLU A 162 16.45 -1.90 -1.22
CA GLU A 162 16.71 -3.19 -1.88
C GLU A 162 18.20 -3.43 -2.14
N THR A 163 19.09 -2.69 -1.48
CA THR A 163 20.55 -2.76 -1.72
C THR A 163 21.12 -4.18 -1.57
N TYR A 164 20.51 -5.02 -0.73
CA TYR A 164 20.99 -6.37 -0.38
C TYR A 164 19.93 -7.47 -0.60
N GLU A 165 18.97 -7.23 -1.51
CA GLU A 165 17.85 -8.14 -1.74
C GLU A 165 18.28 -9.55 -2.20
N GLU A 166 19.43 -9.68 -2.86
CA GLU A 166 19.97 -10.97 -3.32
C GLU A 166 20.33 -11.90 -2.15
N HIS A 167 20.57 -11.31 -0.98
CA HIS A 167 20.81 -12.02 0.28
C HIS A 167 19.53 -12.19 1.12
N GLY A 168 18.39 -11.74 0.59
CA GLY A 168 17.09 -11.74 1.26
C GLY A 168 16.99 -10.67 2.35
N ILE A 169 17.71 -9.57 2.23
CA ILE A 169 17.76 -8.48 3.20
C ILE A 169 17.04 -7.26 2.62
N TYR A 170 16.02 -6.77 3.33
CA TYR A 170 15.25 -5.60 2.91
C TYR A 170 15.19 -4.57 4.02
N GLY A 171 15.39 -3.29 3.66
CA GLY A 171 15.28 -2.18 4.59
C GLY A 171 13.95 -1.47 4.41
N VAL A 172 13.29 -1.07 5.50
CA VAL A 172 12.10 -0.22 5.45
C VAL A 172 12.34 1.06 6.22
N SER A 173 12.13 2.20 5.57
CA SER A 173 12.35 3.52 6.14
C SER A 173 11.06 4.03 6.81
N LEU A 174 11.06 4.11 8.15
CA LEU A 174 9.89 4.53 8.92
C LEU A 174 10.21 5.80 9.72
N TRP A 175 9.32 6.78 9.68
CA TRP A 175 9.42 8.01 10.44
C TRP A 175 9.07 7.75 11.90
N ARG A 176 10.06 7.88 12.78
CA ARG A 176 9.90 7.60 14.22
C ARG A 176 10.76 8.54 15.03
N ARG A 177 10.19 9.09 16.11
CA ARG A 177 10.90 10.01 17.02
C ARG A 177 11.53 11.21 16.28
N GLY A 178 10.82 11.74 15.29
CA GLY A 178 11.19 12.97 14.58
C GLY A 178 12.32 12.82 13.56
N ARG A 179 12.61 11.61 13.08
CA ARG A 179 13.60 11.35 12.03
C ARG A 179 13.27 10.07 11.26
N TRP A 180 13.81 9.93 10.06
CA TRP A 180 13.73 8.67 9.31
C TRP A 180 14.66 7.64 9.93
N ARG A 181 14.19 6.40 10.09
CA ARG A 181 14.97 5.30 10.67
C ARG A 181 14.80 4.03 9.85
N MET A 182 15.92 3.37 9.54
CA MET A 182 15.92 2.13 8.79
C MET A 182 15.68 0.93 9.70
N THR A 183 14.74 0.08 9.30
CA THR A 183 14.50 -1.23 9.92
C THR A 183 14.76 -2.30 8.89
N TRP A 184 15.81 -3.09 9.09
CA TRP A 184 16.15 -4.23 8.23
C TRP A 184 15.36 -5.48 8.65
N VAL A 185 14.87 -6.23 7.69
CA VAL A 185 14.17 -7.52 7.88
C VAL A 185 14.63 -8.53 6.84
N ASP A 186 14.62 -9.80 7.21
CA ASP A 186 14.88 -10.88 6.26
C ASP A 186 13.63 -11.26 5.44
N SER A 187 13.84 -12.07 4.40
CA SER A 187 12.83 -12.51 3.44
C SER A 187 12.00 -13.73 3.86
N PHE A 188 11.93 -14.11 5.14
CA PHE A 188 11.09 -15.23 5.58
C PHE A 188 9.81 -14.72 6.24
N PHE A 189 8.67 -15.29 5.86
CA PHE A 189 7.35 -14.82 6.28
C PHE A 189 6.51 -15.92 6.94
N PRO A 190 5.71 -15.60 7.97
CA PRO A 190 4.84 -16.56 8.64
C PRO A 190 3.83 -17.17 7.68
N CYS A 191 3.89 -18.49 7.56
CA CYS A 191 3.04 -19.27 6.69
C CYS A 191 2.47 -20.49 7.41
N TYR A 192 1.29 -20.92 6.98
CA TYR A 192 0.75 -22.24 7.34
C TYR A 192 0.58 -23.10 6.10
N ARG A 193 0.51 -24.42 6.29
CA ARG A 193 0.19 -25.34 5.21
C ARG A 193 -1.27 -25.79 5.35
N PRO A 194 -2.15 -25.47 4.38
CA PRO A 194 -3.54 -25.91 4.45
C PRO A 194 -3.63 -27.44 4.48
N SER A 195 -4.48 -27.99 5.33
CA SER A 195 -4.73 -29.44 5.41
C SER A 195 -5.52 -30.01 4.21
N SER A 196 -6.00 -29.16 3.30
CA SER A 196 -6.92 -29.55 2.23
C SER A 196 -6.24 -30.28 1.07
N LYS A 197 -6.85 -31.39 0.62
CA LYS A 197 -6.46 -32.15 -0.58
C LYS A 197 -6.62 -31.37 -1.90
N THR A 198 -7.31 -30.22 -1.90
CA THR A 198 -7.61 -29.44 -3.12
C THR A 198 -6.57 -28.36 -3.43
N HIS A 199 -5.84 -27.90 -2.41
CA HIS A 199 -4.75 -26.96 -2.58
C HIS A 199 -3.47 -27.78 -2.69
N ARG A 200 -2.89 -27.88 -3.89
CA ARG A 200 -1.62 -28.58 -4.13
C ARG A 200 -0.50 -27.97 -3.28
N GLY A 201 -0.37 -28.40 -2.03
CA GLY A 201 0.84 -28.44 -1.21
C GLY A 201 1.62 -27.15 -0.92
N LYS A 202 1.23 -25.96 -1.40
CA LYS A 202 1.95 -24.70 -1.16
C LYS A 202 1.62 -24.08 0.20
N HIS A 203 2.59 -23.35 0.74
CA HIS A 203 2.40 -22.55 1.95
C HIS A 203 1.49 -21.35 1.67
N ARG A 204 0.72 -20.95 2.69
CA ARG A 204 -0.13 -19.76 2.66
C ARG A 204 0.34 -18.77 3.71
N LEU A 205 0.43 -17.50 3.30
CA LEU A 205 0.73 -16.37 4.18
C LEU A 205 -0.34 -16.26 5.27
N ILE A 206 0.11 -15.93 6.48
CA ILE A 206 -0.77 -15.69 7.63
C ILE A 206 -1.16 -14.22 7.72
N PHE A 207 -0.22 -13.30 7.51
CA PHE A 207 -0.41 -11.86 7.62
C PHE A 207 -0.57 -11.20 6.25
N ALA A 208 -0.10 -9.97 6.04
CA ALA A 208 -0.27 -9.28 4.77
C ALA A 208 0.18 -10.14 3.58
N GLY A 209 -0.51 -9.95 2.47
CA GLY A 209 -0.25 -10.55 1.18
C GLY A 209 -0.31 -9.49 0.08
N ALA A 210 -0.04 -9.94 -1.14
CA ALA A 210 -0.20 -9.16 -2.35
C ALA A 210 -1.28 -9.75 -3.28
N THR A 211 -1.89 -8.92 -4.13
CA THR A 211 -2.82 -9.37 -5.17
C THR A 211 -2.11 -10.28 -6.17
N ASP A 212 -1.00 -9.82 -6.75
CA ASP A 212 -0.09 -10.74 -7.44
C ASP A 212 0.75 -11.47 -6.38
N ARG A 213 0.68 -12.81 -6.37
CA ARG A 213 1.50 -13.65 -5.49
C ARG A 213 2.99 -13.64 -5.85
N LYS A 214 3.39 -12.80 -6.78
CA LYS A 214 4.76 -12.49 -7.14
C LYS A 214 5.27 -11.22 -6.49
N GLU A 215 4.43 -10.48 -5.79
CA GLU A 215 4.83 -9.33 -4.99
C GLU A 215 4.97 -9.73 -3.53
N ILE A 216 6.01 -9.21 -2.87
CA ILE A 216 6.21 -9.39 -1.42
C ILE A 216 6.36 -8.07 -0.67
N TRP A 217 6.33 -6.93 -1.35
CA TRP A 217 6.56 -5.62 -0.72
C TRP A 217 5.60 -5.35 0.46
N PRO A 218 4.29 -5.71 0.44
CA PRO A 218 3.42 -5.46 1.59
C PRO A 218 3.86 -6.26 2.82
N LEU A 219 4.35 -7.48 2.60
CA LEU A 219 4.85 -8.38 3.64
C LEU A 219 6.12 -7.82 4.29
N VAL A 220 7.02 -7.26 3.47
CA VAL A 220 8.28 -6.65 3.93
C VAL A 220 7.99 -5.44 4.84
N VAL A 221 7.09 -4.56 4.39
CA VAL A 221 6.71 -3.35 5.14
C VAL A 221 5.98 -3.70 6.44
N GLU A 222 5.02 -4.61 6.39
CA GLU A 222 4.30 -5.09 7.58
C GLU A 222 5.25 -5.78 8.57
N LYS A 223 6.17 -6.63 8.09
CA LYS A 223 7.16 -7.30 8.95
C LYS A 223 8.10 -6.29 9.63
N ALA A 224 8.55 -5.27 8.92
CA ALA A 224 9.36 -4.21 9.52
C ALA A 224 8.58 -3.44 10.59
N PHE A 225 7.29 -3.15 10.35
CA PHE A 225 6.43 -2.53 11.35
C PHE A 225 6.24 -3.43 12.58
N ALA A 226 5.99 -4.73 12.39
CA ALA A 226 5.91 -5.72 13.46
C ALA A 226 7.22 -5.80 14.26
N LYS A 227 8.38 -5.79 13.60
CA LYS A 227 9.70 -5.76 14.26
C LYS A 227 9.87 -4.51 15.11
N VAL A 228 9.48 -3.35 14.61
CA VAL A 228 9.51 -2.10 15.37
C VAL A 228 8.62 -2.15 16.62
N ALA A 229 7.44 -2.76 16.51
CA ALA A 229 6.50 -2.89 17.61
C ALA A 229 6.88 -4.03 18.59
N GLY A 230 7.68 -4.99 18.14
CA GLY A 230 8.19 -6.13 18.89
C GLY A 230 7.57 -7.47 18.50
N SER A 231 6.38 -7.49 17.89
CA SER A 231 5.74 -8.69 17.33
C SER A 231 4.58 -8.33 16.40
N TYR A 232 4.09 -9.30 15.62
CA TYR A 232 2.83 -9.14 14.88
C TYR A 232 1.63 -8.91 15.81
N GLU A 233 1.61 -9.51 17.00
CA GLU A 233 0.59 -9.21 18.01
C GLU A 233 0.60 -7.74 18.43
N ALA A 234 1.79 -7.15 18.58
CA ALA A 234 1.94 -5.77 19.06
C ALA A 234 1.42 -4.70 18.10
N ILE A 235 1.26 -5.03 16.80
CA ILE A 235 0.69 -4.11 15.81
C ILE A 235 -0.84 -4.23 15.69
N SER A 236 -1.47 -5.16 16.43
CA SER A 236 -2.92 -5.35 16.41
C SER A 236 -3.65 -4.21 17.12
N GLY A 237 -4.45 -3.45 16.36
CA GLY A 237 -5.22 -2.30 16.84
C GLY A 237 -4.41 -1.01 16.83
N GLY A 238 -4.94 0.02 16.18
CA GLY A 238 -4.29 1.32 16.06
C GLY A 238 -5.16 2.35 15.34
N GLN A 239 -4.54 3.46 14.96
CA GLN A 239 -5.23 4.59 14.30
C GLN A 239 -4.52 4.90 12.98
N VAL A 240 -5.29 5.20 11.93
CA VAL A 240 -4.75 5.45 10.59
C VAL A 240 -3.81 6.65 10.63
N VAL A 241 -4.15 7.67 11.41
CA VAL A 241 -3.31 8.87 11.60
C VAL A 241 -1.87 8.53 12.04
N MET A 242 -1.69 7.57 12.96
CA MET A 242 -0.34 7.20 13.41
C MET A 242 0.46 6.49 12.33
N ALA A 243 -0.21 5.64 11.54
CA ALA A 243 0.44 4.95 10.43
C ALA A 243 0.81 5.92 9.31
N LEU A 244 -0.07 6.88 8.98
CA LEU A 244 0.24 7.93 8.01
C LEU A 244 1.44 8.77 8.45
N GLU A 245 1.50 9.20 9.71
CA GLU A 245 2.67 9.91 10.24
C GLU A 245 3.94 9.08 10.15
N MET A 246 3.86 7.78 10.43
CA MET A 246 5.01 6.87 10.37
C MET A 246 5.49 6.63 8.93
N LEU A 247 4.59 6.57 7.96
CA LEU A 247 4.92 6.30 6.56
C LEU A 247 5.39 7.55 5.81
N THR A 248 5.00 8.75 6.27
CA THR A 248 5.21 10.01 5.54
C THR A 248 6.09 11.02 6.26
N GLY A 249 6.16 11.00 7.60
CA GLY A 249 6.74 12.10 8.39
C GLY A 249 5.88 13.38 8.42
N GLY A 250 4.64 13.28 7.93
CA GLY A 250 3.68 14.37 7.91
C GLY A 250 3.10 14.69 9.29
N LYS A 251 2.13 15.61 9.31
CA LYS A 251 1.42 16.01 10.53
C LYS A 251 0.02 15.43 10.51
N GLY A 252 -0.22 14.47 11.40
CA GLY A 252 -1.49 13.80 11.53
C GLY A 252 -2.54 14.63 12.27
N ARG A 253 -3.80 14.49 11.84
CA ARG A 253 -4.97 14.98 12.56
C ARG A 253 -6.11 13.98 12.41
N ARG A 254 -6.59 13.49 13.55
CA ARG A 254 -7.85 12.75 13.66
C ARG A 254 -9.01 13.73 13.91
N ARG A 255 -10.11 13.55 13.19
CA ARG A 255 -11.38 14.26 13.40
C ARG A 255 -12.50 13.26 13.63
N ASP A 256 -13.46 13.66 14.46
CA ASP A 256 -14.72 12.94 14.58
C ASP A 256 -15.61 13.26 13.37
N PRO A 257 -16.58 12.40 13.02
CA PRO A 257 -17.39 12.58 11.83
C PRO A 257 -18.26 13.82 11.99
N ALA A 258 -18.71 14.13 13.20
CA ALA A 258 -19.48 15.35 13.48
C ALA A 258 -18.77 16.62 12.99
N ASP A 259 -17.45 16.68 13.13
CA ASP A 259 -16.64 17.80 12.65
C ASP A 259 -16.45 17.77 11.13
N VAL A 260 -16.47 16.58 10.54
CA VAL A 260 -16.30 16.35 9.09
C VAL A 260 -17.61 16.58 8.32
N ILE A 261 -18.75 16.19 8.89
CA ILE A 261 -20.10 16.31 8.33
C ILE A 261 -20.43 17.76 7.97
N ALA A 262 -19.97 18.69 8.79
CA ALA A 262 -20.21 20.11 8.61
C ALA A 262 -19.32 20.75 7.52
N GLU A 263 -18.29 20.04 7.04
CA GLU A 263 -17.20 20.61 6.25
C GLU A 263 -16.90 19.77 4.99
N TRP A 264 -17.93 19.45 4.17
CA TRP A 264 -17.72 18.74 2.89
C TRP A 264 -16.64 19.41 2.02
N ASP A 265 -16.72 20.73 1.83
CA ASP A 265 -15.79 21.45 0.94
C ASP A 265 -14.34 21.26 1.38
N ARG A 266 -14.08 21.32 2.69
CA ARG A 266 -12.75 21.06 3.25
C ARG A 266 -12.35 19.60 3.09
N PHE A 267 -13.25 18.67 3.38
CA PHE A 267 -12.96 17.24 3.22
C PHE A 267 -12.58 16.92 1.77
N LYS A 268 -13.32 17.50 0.81
CA LYS A 268 -13.03 17.41 -0.61
C LYS A 268 -11.68 18.01 -0.95
N GLU A 269 -11.38 19.23 -0.49
CA GLU A 269 -10.07 19.87 -0.68
C GLU A 269 -8.92 19.02 -0.14
N GLU A 270 -9.10 18.36 1.01
CA GLU A 270 -8.10 17.48 1.60
C GLU A 270 -7.96 16.16 0.83
N VAL A 271 -9.02 15.59 0.25
CA VAL A 271 -8.93 14.36 -0.56
C VAL A 271 -8.35 14.64 -1.94
N GLU A 272 -8.68 15.77 -2.56
CA GLU A 272 -8.20 16.17 -3.89
C GLU A 272 -6.76 16.74 -3.85
N SER A 273 -6.25 17.08 -2.65
CA SER A 273 -4.92 17.67 -2.48
C SER A 273 -3.80 16.63 -2.42
N ASP A 274 -2.72 16.93 -3.12
CA ASP A 274 -1.46 16.17 -3.07
C ASP A 274 -0.68 16.38 -1.78
N GLU A 275 -1.17 17.17 -0.85
CA GLU A 275 -0.49 17.41 0.41
C GLU A 275 -1.12 16.62 1.54
N PHE A 276 -2.19 15.88 1.27
CA PHE A 276 -2.97 15.19 2.29
C PHE A 276 -3.15 13.71 1.94
N PHE A 277 -2.99 12.89 2.97
CA PHE A 277 -3.39 11.49 2.94
C PHE A 277 -4.59 11.32 3.86
N VAL A 278 -5.62 10.61 3.38
CA VAL A 278 -6.90 10.52 4.09
C VAL A 278 -7.27 9.06 4.32
N GLY A 279 -7.68 8.76 5.55
CA GLY A 279 -8.28 7.48 5.89
C GLY A 279 -9.45 7.65 6.83
N ALA A 280 -10.26 6.60 6.95
CA ALA A 280 -11.47 6.62 7.74
C ALA A 280 -11.60 5.36 8.61
N GLY A 281 -12.06 5.54 9.84
CA GLY A 281 -12.35 4.45 10.78
C GLY A 281 -13.84 4.20 10.89
N SER A 282 -14.30 2.99 10.65
CA SER A 282 -15.70 2.62 10.77
C SER A 282 -16.12 2.43 12.25
N GLN A 283 -17.43 2.56 12.50
CA GLN A 283 -17.96 2.38 13.87
C GLN A 283 -17.82 0.94 14.37
N SER A 284 -17.45 0.77 15.63
CA SER A 284 -17.60 -0.52 16.34
C SER A 284 -19.08 -0.80 16.66
N LEU A 285 -19.45 -2.09 16.75
CA LEU A 285 -20.80 -2.47 17.16
C LEU A 285 -21.07 -2.05 18.61
N GLN A 286 -22.14 -1.30 18.83
CA GLN A 286 -22.58 -0.97 20.18
C GLN A 286 -23.13 -2.21 20.91
N ARG A 287 -22.88 -2.30 22.23
CA ARG A 287 -23.35 -3.42 23.06
C ARG A 287 -24.88 -3.38 23.20
N GLY A 288 -25.55 -4.42 22.66
CA GLY A 288 -27.00 -4.65 22.80
C GLY A 288 -27.64 -5.17 21.51
N ALA A 289 -28.46 -6.22 21.58
CA ALA A 289 -28.95 -6.96 20.41
C ALA A 289 -29.76 -6.12 19.41
N ALA A 290 -30.64 -5.23 19.89
CA ALA A 290 -31.47 -4.38 19.03
C ALA A 290 -30.66 -3.25 18.37
N SER A 291 -29.71 -2.65 19.08
CA SER A 291 -28.80 -1.63 18.54
C SER A 291 -27.87 -2.25 17.49
N ALA A 292 -27.29 -3.42 17.78
CA ALA A 292 -26.41 -4.15 16.87
C ALA A 292 -27.11 -4.61 15.58
N ALA A 293 -28.36 -5.09 15.66
CA ALA A 293 -29.12 -5.51 14.48
C ALA A 293 -29.44 -4.32 13.55
N LYS A 294 -29.85 -3.18 14.13
CA LYS A 294 -30.10 -1.95 13.38
C LYS A 294 -28.81 -1.40 12.76
N GLN A 295 -27.70 -1.40 13.51
CA GLN A 295 -26.39 -0.95 13.03
C GLN A 295 -25.88 -1.86 11.90
N LYS A 296 -26.01 -3.18 12.03
CA LYS A 296 -25.61 -4.15 10.99
C LYS A 296 -26.36 -3.96 9.67
N LYS A 297 -27.64 -3.58 9.73
CA LYS A 297 -28.43 -3.29 8.52
C LYS A 297 -27.95 -2.02 7.80
N ARG A 298 -27.43 -1.03 8.54
CA ARG A 298 -26.92 0.25 7.99
C ARG A 298 -25.57 0.08 7.32
N LEU A 299 -24.71 -0.77 7.89
CA LEU A 299 -23.35 -0.97 7.41
C LEU A 299 -23.26 -1.61 6.03
N LYS A 300 -24.28 -2.35 5.57
CA LYS A 300 -24.39 -2.95 4.21
C LYS A 300 -23.03 -3.40 3.62
N GLY A 301 -22.21 -4.15 4.36
CA GLY A 301 -20.89 -4.62 3.90
C GLY A 301 -19.68 -3.97 4.59
N ILE A 302 -19.81 -2.76 5.13
CA ILE A 302 -18.76 -2.10 5.93
C ILE A 302 -18.43 -2.95 7.16
N VAL A 303 -17.14 -3.23 7.31
CA VAL A 303 -16.53 -3.96 8.43
C VAL A 303 -16.49 -3.01 9.62
N THR A 304 -16.97 -3.42 10.79
CA THR A 304 -17.00 -2.57 12.00
C THR A 304 -15.66 -2.51 12.72
N GLY A 305 -15.30 -1.35 13.26
CA GLY A 305 -14.04 -1.16 13.99
C GLY A 305 -12.83 -1.39 13.10
N HIS A 306 -12.93 -0.96 11.84
CA HIS A 306 -11.99 -1.25 10.76
C HIS A 306 -11.59 0.03 10.05
N ALA A 307 -10.38 0.05 9.53
CA ALA A 307 -9.85 1.19 8.80
C ALA A 307 -9.99 1.03 7.29
N TYR A 308 -10.22 2.14 6.60
CA TYR A 308 -10.34 2.25 5.16
C TYR A 308 -9.48 3.42 4.67
N SER A 309 -8.92 3.30 3.47
CA SER A 309 -8.34 4.44 2.76
C SER A 309 -9.46 5.24 2.13
N VAL A 310 -9.38 6.57 2.16
CA VAL A 310 -10.25 7.45 1.36
C VAL A 310 -9.43 7.85 0.14
N LEU A 311 -9.90 7.49 -1.05
CA LEU A 311 -9.11 7.59 -2.27
C LEU A 311 -9.50 8.80 -3.13
N ASN A 312 -10.80 9.07 -3.22
CA ASN A 312 -11.31 10.09 -4.13
C ASN A 312 -12.68 10.60 -3.70
N VAL A 313 -13.11 11.68 -4.32
CA VAL A 313 -14.42 12.31 -4.13
C VAL A 313 -15.00 12.70 -5.48
N TYR A 314 -16.32 12.76 -5.54
CA TYR A 314 -17.04 13.30 -6.69
C TYR A 314 -18.13 14.22 -6.16
N GLU A 315 -18.28 15.38 -6.80
CA GLU A 315 -19.37 16.31 -6.52
C GLU A 315 -19.92 16.88 -7.82
N ASP A 316 -21.24 16.90 -7.91
CA ASP A 316 -21.96 17.84 -8.75
C ASP A 316 -23.16 18.45 -8.01
N GLU A 317 -24.05 19.15 -8.73
CA GLU A 317 -25.19 19.87 -8.15
C GLU A 317 -26.14 18.99 -7.33
N GLU A 318 -26.19 17.68 -7.59
CA GLU A 318 -27.17 16.77 -6.99
C GLU A 318 -26.54 15.60 -6.23
N LEU A 319 -25.25 15.32 -6.44
CA LEU A 319 -24.60 14.10 -5.96
C LEU A 319 -23.22 14.36 -5.38
N ARG A 320 -23.00 13.81 -4.16
CA ARG A 320 -21.71 13.73 -3.49
C ARG A 320 -21.35 12.29 -3.21
N LEU A 321 -20.21 11.84 -3.74
CA LEU A 321 -19.70 10.49 -3.53
C LEU A 321 -18.30 10.52 -2.92
N VAL A 322 -18.00 9.51 -2.12
CA VAL A 322 -16.68 9.23 -1.59
C VAL A 322 -16.25 7.84 -2.06
N GLU A 323 -15.04 7.74 -2.59
CA GLU A 323 -14.39 6.48 -2.91
C GLU A 323 -13.53 6.03 -1.73
N LEU A 324 -13.74 4.78 -1.31
CA LEU A 324 -12.95 4.16 -0.26
C LEU A 324 -12.35 2.84 -0.73
N ARG A 325 -11.28 2.42 -0.05
CA ARG A 325 -10.69 1.08 -0.22
C ARG A 325 -10.60 0.34 1.11
N ASN A 326 -11.10 -0.88 1.12
CA ASN A 326 -10.88 -1.84 2.19
C ASN A 326 -9.48 -2.48 2.05
N PRO A 327 -8.59 -2.39 3.06
CA PRO A 327 -7.24 -2.99 2.98
C PRO A 327 -7.22 -4.52 2.89
N TRP A 328 -8.37 -5.20 3.04
CA TRP A 328 -8.51 -6.62 2.72
C TRP A 328 -8.41 -6.88 1.21
N GLY A 329 -8.62 -5.83 0.40
CA GLY A 329 -8.80 -5.91 -1.04
C GLY A 329 -10.11 -6.61 -1.45
N HIS A 330 -11.02 -6.83 -0.51
CA HIS A 330 -12.36 -7.35 -0.77
C HIS A 330 -13.31 -6.85 0.34
N GLY A 331 -14.58 -7.19 0.24
CA GLY A 331 -15.55 -6.82 1.28
C GLY A 331 -15.96 -5.36 1.16
N GLU A 332 -16.68 -5.08 0.07
CA GLU A 332 -17.11 -3.75 -0.34
C GLU A 332 -18.48 -3.36 0.23
N TRP A 333 -18.79 -2.08 0.08
CA TRP A 333 -20.14 -1.56 0.25
C TRP A 333 -21.13 -2.24 -0.69
N MET A 334 -22.31 -2.58 -0.17
CA MET A 334 -23.41 -3.24 -0.88
C MET A 334 -24.67 -2.35 -0.95
N GLY A 335 -24.56 -1.07 -0.61
CA GLY A 335 -25.66 -0.12 -0.67
C GLY A 335 -25.72 0.64 -1.99
N ASP A 336 -26.21 1.87 -1.91
CA ASP A 336 -26.29 2.78 -3.05
C ASP A 336 -24.88 3.14 -3.53
N TRP A 337 -24.67 3.16 -4.84
CA TRP A 337 -23.36 3.42 -5.47
C TRP A 337 -22.28 2.34 -5.28
N ALA A 338 -22.61 1.22 -4.63
CA ALA A 338 -21.80 0.00 -4.70
C ALA A 338 -21.52 -0.42 -6.16
N PRO A 339 -20.48 -1.23 -6.45
CA PRO A 339 -20.15 -1.64 -7.83
C PRO A 339 -21.31 -2.25 -8.62
N GLY A 340 -22.19 -3.00 -7.94
CA GLY A 340 -23.40 -3.62 -8.51
C GLY A 340 -24.66 -2.76 -8.47
N SER A 341 -24.62 -1.52 -7.96
CA SER A 341 -25.81 -0.70 -7.73
C SER A 341 -26.48 -0.24 -9.03
N HIS A 342 -27.82 -0.31 -9.07
CA HIS A 342 -28.61 0.18 -10.20
C HIS A 342 -28.60 1.71 -10.32
N LYS A 343 -28.22 2.44 -9.26
CA LYS A 343 -28.13 3.91 -9.27
C LYS A 343 -27.13 4.43 -10.31
N TRP A 344 -26.10 3.66 -10.63
CA TRP A 344 -25.19 3.96 -11.72
C TRP A 344 -25.85 4.09 -13.11
N ASN A 345 -27.07 3.56 -13.29
CA ASN A 345 -27.83 3.67 -14.53
C ASN A 345 -28.69 4.95 -14.61
N SER A 346 -28.70 5.78 -13.58
CA SER A 346 -29.36 7.10 -13.62
C SER A 346 -28.56 8.10 -14.45
N GLU A 347 -29.09 9.30 -14.65
CA GLU A 347 -28.36 10.37 -15.37
C GLU A 347 -27.14 10.82 -14.56
N GLU A 348 -27.32 11.04 -13.26
CA GLU A 348 -26.27 11.44 -12.31
C GLU A 348 -25.19 10.36 -12.22
N GLY A 349 -25.58 9.08 -12.19
CA GLY A 349 -24.66 7.97 -12.18
C GLY A 349 -23.81 7.85 -13.45
N ARG A 350 -24.41 8.06 -14.62
CA ARG A 350 -23.66 8.09 -15.88
C ARG A 350 -22.68 9.26 -15.95
N LYS A 351 -23.09 10.41 -15.44
CA LYS A 351 -22.22 11.59 -15.35
C LYS A 351 -21.04 11.35 -14.41
N ALA A 352 -21.28 10.81 -13.21
CA ALA A 352 -20.21 10.42 -12.28
C ALA A 352 -19.23 9.43 -12.92
N ILE A 353 -19.72 8.35 -13.55
CA ILE A 353 -18.87 7.37 -14.26
C ILE A 353 -18.01 8.04 -15.33
N SER A 354 -18.53 9.03 -16.05
CA SER A 354 -17.77 9.73 -17.09
C SER A 354 -16.60 10.56 -16.55
N VAL A 355 -16.63 10.94 -15.27
CA VAL A 355 -15.60 11.76 -14.62
C VAL A 355 -14.61 10.90 -13.84
N VAL A 356 -15.11 10.01 -12.98
CA VAL A 356 -14.29 9.26 -12.02
C VAL A 356 -14.19 7.77 -12.31
N GLY A 357 -14.90 7.27 -13.32
CA GLY A 357 -14.97 5.85 -13.61
C GLY A 357 -15.77 5.06 -12.58
N ARG A 358 -15.68 3.73 -12.68
CA ARG A 358 -16.26 2.78 -11.72
C ARG A 358 -15.59 1.42 -11.88
N SER A 359 -14.95 0.91 -10.83
CA SER A 359 -14.55 -0.50 -10.77
C SER A 359 -15.77 -1.40 -10.55
N ARG A 360 -15.83 -2.53 -11.26
CA ARG A 360 -16.75 -3.65 -10.98
C ARG A 360 -16.03 -4.85 -10.35
N SER A 361 -14.73 -4.73 -10.15
CA SER A 361 -13.88 -5.77 -9.56
C SER A 361 -14.15 -5.86 -8.07
N ASN A 362 -13.96 -7.05 -7.48
CA ASN A 362 -13.98 -7.23 -6.03
C ASN A 362 -12.56 -6.98 -5.47
N ASP A 363 -12.10 -5.75 -5.61
CA ASP A 363 -10.75 -5.27 -5.24
C ASP A 363 -10.74 -4.48 -3.92
N GLY A 364 -11.91 -4.36 -3.28
CA GLY A 364 -12.08 -3.64 -2.03
C GLY A 364 -12.37 -2.15 -2.22
N ARG A 365 -12.35 -1.63 -3.46
CA ARG A 365 -12.70 -0.26 -3.80
C ARG A 365 -14.20 -0.12 -4.03
N PHE A 366 -14.78 0.94 -3.49
CA PHE A 366 -16.19 1.23 -3.71
C PHE A 366 -16.47 2.70 -3.52
N TRP A 367 -17.50 3.16 -4.24
CA TRP A 367 -18.12 4.46 -4.00
C TRP A 367 -19.31 4.32 -3.07
N MET A 368 -19.55 5.36 -2.27
CA MET A 368 -20.78 5.49 -1.49
C MET A 368 -21.21 6.96 -1.43
N ALA A 369 -22.49 7.19 -1.14
CA ALA A 369 -23.00 8.54 -0.91
C ALA A 369 -22.35 9.16 0.33
N TRP A 370 -22.12 10.47 0.31
CA TRP A 370 -21.57 11.21 1.46
C TRP A 370 -22.37 10.97 2.74
N GLU A 371 -23.70 10.93 2.64
CA GLU A 371 -24.60 10.71 3.77
C GLU A 371 -24.41 9.31 4.38
N ASP A 372 -24.22 8.29 3.54
CA ASP A 372 -23.93 6.93 4.00
C ASP A 372 -22.52 6.85 4.63
N PHE A 373 -21.54 7.57 4.10
CA PHE A 373 -20.19 7.65 4.67
C PHE A 373 -20.24 8.24 6.09
N VAL A 374 -20.87 9.40 6.24
CA VAL A 374 -21.12 10.07 7.52
C VAL A 374 -21.80 9.14 8.54
N GLU A 375 -22.71 8.30 8.06
CA GLU A 375 -23.49 7.39 8.89
C GLU A 375 -22.69 6.16 9.35
N CYS A 376 -21.79 5.65 8.50
CA CYS A 376 -21.03 4.42 8.72
C CYS A 376 -19.69 4.64 9.42
N PHE A 377 -19.07 5.80 9.23
CA PHE A 377 -17.72 6.11 9.70
C PHE A 377 -17.73 6.96 10.98
N HIS A 378 -16.79 6.67 11.87
CA HIS A 378 -16.64 7.30 13.19
C HIS A 378 -15.43 8.22 13.26
N SER A 379 -14.46 8.12 12.36
CA SER A 379 -13.33 9.04 12.35
C SER A 379 -12.82 9.24 10.94
N VAL A 380 -12.29 10.44 10.69
CA VAL A 380 -11.48 10.75 9.52
C VAL A 380 -10.12 11.20 9.99
N ASP A 381 -9.11 10.47 9.55
CA ASP A 381 -7.70 10.69 9.84
C ASP A 381 -7.07 11.33 8.60
N THR A 382 -6.41 12.46 8.79
CA THR A 382 -5.67 13.17 7.73
C THR A 382 -4.21 13.28 8.11
N CYS A 383 -3.31 13.28 7.14
CA CYS A 383 -1.90 13.57 7.37
C CYS A 383 -1.41 14.59 6.35
N TYR A 384 -0.94 15.74 6.84
CA TYR A 384 -0.44 16.83 6.00
C TYR A 384 1.06 16.73 5.76
N MET A 385 1.44 16.71 4.49
CA MET A 385 2.80 16.78 3.99
C MET A 385 3.03 18.13 3.31
N ASN A 386 3.91 18.94 3.91
CA ASN A 386 4.36 20.18 3.28
C ASN A 386 5.50 19.84 2.32
N PHE A 387 5.19 19.81 1.03
CA PHE A 387 6.17 19.60 -0.02
C PHE A 387 6.85 20.91 -0.43
N THR A 388 8.09 20.84 -0.90
CA THR A 388 8.75 22.03 -1.46
C THR A 388 8.15 22.40 -2.81
N GLU A 389 8.35 23.64 -3.26
CA GLU A 389 7.94 24.06 -4.62
C GLU A 389 8.57 23.19 -5.72
N GLU A 390 9.80 22.72 -5.52
CA GLU A 390 10.48 21.81 -6.44
C GLU A 390 9.78 20.44 -6.48
N ASP A 391 9.39 19.90 -5.32
CA ASP A 391 8.65 18.65 -5.25
C ASP A 391 7.27 18.78 -5.92
N ARG A 392 6.56 19.90 -5.69
CA ARG A 392 5.27 20.18 -6.36
C ARG A 392 5.44 20.27 -7.87
N ALA A 393 6.45 21.01 -8.34
CA ALA A 393 6.71 21.17 -9.77
C ALA A 393 7.10 19.85 -10.45
N ARG A 394 7.94 19.04 -9.79
CA ARG A 394 8.28 17.68 -10.25
C ARG A 394 7.02 16.84 -10.40
N ARG A 395 6.16 16.80 -9.37
CA ARG A 395 4.91 16.01 -9.39
C ARG A 395 3.91 16.49 -10.44
N ALA A 396 3.76 17.79 -10.62
CA ALA A 396 2.91 18.35 -11.67
C ALA A 396 3.39 17.91 -13.07
N ALA A 397 4.71 17.95 -13.31
CA ALA A 397 5.29 17.50 -14.58
C ALA A 397 5.07 16.00 -14.84
N LEU A 398 5.17 15.19 -13.78
CA LEU A 398 4.92 13.75 -13.86
C LEU A 398 3.48 13.46 -14.29
N ARG A 399 2.50 14.12 -13.66
CA ARG A 399 1.10 13.97 -14.04
C ARG A 399 0.79 14.41 -15.45
N GLU A 400 1.38 15.52 -15.89
CA GLU A 400 1.17 15.99 -17.25
C GLU A 400 1.73 14.98 -18.27
N GLU A 401 2.88 14.38 -17.98
CA GLU A 401 3.46 13.34 -18.83
C GLU A 401 2.62 12.05 -18.80
N ALA A 402 2.08 11.65 -17.64
CA ALA A 402 1.11 10.56 -17.53
C ALA A 402 -0.07 10.74 -18.48
N ALA A 403 -0.73 11.90 -18.37
CA ALA A 403 -1.91 12.24 -19.15
C ALA A 403 -1.59 12.20 -20.64
N ARG A 404 -0.39 12.65 -21.05
CA ARG A 404 0.07 12.58 -22.45
C ARG A 404 0.32 11.15 -22.93
N ILE A 405 0.85 10.27 -22.10
CA ILE A 405 1.10 8.86 -22.46
C ILE A 405 -0.23 8.12 -22.66
N ILE A 406 -1.20 8.32 -21.76
CA ILE A 406 -2.54 7.73 -21.85
C ILE A 406 -3.24 8.21 -23.11
N ALA A 407 -3.23 9.53 -23.37
CA ALA A 407 -3.82 10.10 -24.57
C ALA A 407 -3.18 9.61 -25.88
N LYS A 408 -1.97 9.03 -25.84
CA LYS A 408 -1.33 8.36 -26.99
C LYS A 408 -1.76 6.90 -27.13
N GLN A 409 -2.00 6.18 -26.02
CA GLN A 409 -2.45 4.80 -26.03
C GLN A 409 -3.91 4.66 -26.47
N ASP A 410 -4.75 5.65 -26.16
CA ASP A 410 -6.17 5.69 -26.56
C ASP A 410 -6.40 6.19 -28.01
N ARG A 411 -5.34 6.45 -28.79
CA ARG A 411 -5.51 6.78 -30.21
C ARG A 411 -5.97 5.53 -30.99
N PRO A 412 -7.10 5.59 -31.71
CA PRO A 412 -7.53 4.47 -32.53
C PRO A 412 -6.43 4.14 -33.56
N LYS A 413 -6.00 2.87 -33.57
CA LYS A 413 -5.05 2.38 -34.58
C LYS A 413 -5.61 2.72 -35.97
N PRO A 414 -4.79 3.26 -36.89
CA PRO A 414 -5.25 3.55 -38.24
C PRO A 414 -5.79 2.27 -38.88
N LYS A 415 -7.01 2.34 -39.42
CA LYS A 415 -7.68 1.20 -40.05
C LYS A 415 -6.76 0.61 -41.12
N SER A 416 -6.24 -0.59 -40.89
CA SER A 416 -5.63 -1.37 -41.96
C SER A 416 -6.73 -1.76 -42.93
N SER A 417 -6.58 -1.37 -44.19
CA SER A 417 -7.45 -1.80 -45.27
C SER A 417 -7.19 -3.27 -45.56
N GLY A 418 -8.14 -4.16 -45.24
CA GLY A 418 -8.20 -5.48 -45.88
C GLY A 418 -8.74 -6.63 -45.03
N ALA A 419 -9.86 -7.19 -45.51
CA ALA A 419 -10.43 -8.52 -45.30
C ALA A 419 -11.25 -8.80 -44.02
N ALA A 420 -12.42 -9.39 -44.27
CA ALA A 420 -13.55 -9.61 -43.39
C ALA A 420 -13.38 -10.79 -42.42
N GLY A 421 -14.05 -10.73 -41.26
CA GLY A 421 -14.24 -11.90 -40.40
C GLY A 421 -14.69 -11.62 -38.96
N VAL A 422 -16.01 -11.53 -38.75
CA VAL A 422 -16.81 -12.04 -37.61
C VAL A 422 -16.45 -11.66 -36.15
N ASN A 423 -17.45 -11.04 -35.50
CA ASN A 423 -17.78 -10.95 -34.06
C ASN A 423 -16.70 -10.53 -33.04
N ASN A 424 -16.91 -9.39 -32.36
CA ASN A 424 -16.91 -9.40 -30.88
C ASN A 424 -17.52 -8.14 -30.23
N LEU A 425 -18.30 -8.44 -29.20
CA LEU A 425 -18.52 -7.83 -27.88
C LEU A 425 -18.17 -6.35 -27.64
N HIS A 426 -19.12 -5.71 -26.95
CA HIS A 426 -19.04 -4.38 -26.35
C HIS A 426 -17.71 -4.14 -25.60
N SER A 427 -17.00 -3.11 -26.04
CA SER A 427 -15.91 -2.48 -25.28
C SER A 427 -16.51 -1.56 -24.22
N GLU A 428 -16.37 -1.92 -22.95
CA GLU A 428 -16.51 -0.98 -21.83
C GLU A 428 -15.15 -0.28 -21.62
N PRO A 429 -15.10 1.06 -21.47
CA PRO A 429 -13.92 1.76 -20.97
C PRO A 429 -14.13 2.08 -19.49
N THR A 430 -13.50 1.35 -18.57
CA THR A 430 -13.55 1.68 -17.13
C THR A 430 -12.34 1.14 -16.37
N GLN A 431 -11.78 1.97 -15.49
CA GLN A 431 -10.79 1.69 -14.44
C GLN A 431 -9.36 1.30 -14.86
N GLU A 432 -9.19 0.47 -15.90
CA GLU A 432 -7.85 0.12 -16.40
C GLU A 432 -7.01 1.35 -16.78
N SER A 433 -7.64 2.45 -17.21
CA SER A 433 -6.92 3.67 -17.61
C SER A 433 -6.35 4.48 -16.45
N ALA A 434 -6.93 4.39 -15.24
CA ALA A 434 -6.46 5.10 -14.05
C ALA A 434 -5.41 4.28 -13.28
N ASP A 435 -5.54 2.96 -13.29
CA ASP A 435 -4.53 2.08 -12.69
C ASP A 435 -3.33 1.94 -13.66
N ALA A 436 -3.56 1.88 -14.99
CA ALA A 436 -2.49 2.03 -15.99
C ALA A 436 -1.88 3.44 -16.00
N MET A 437 -2.63 4.49 -15.62
CA MET A 437 -2.10 5.84 -15.42
C MET A 437 -1.02 5.86 -14.34
N MET A 438 -1.27 5.18 -13.22
CA MET A 438 -0.32 5.09 -12.10
C MET A 438 0.86 4.16 -12.42
N ALA A 439 0.61 3.00 -13.06
CA ALA A 439 1.68 2.08 -13.46
C ALA A 439 2.63 2.68 -14.51
N LEU A 440 2.12 3.45 -15.49
CA LEU A 440 2.94 4.09 -16.53
C LEU A 440 3.68 5.33 -16.04
N LEU A 441 3.10 6.07 -15.08
CA LEU A 441 3.77 7.14 -14.34
C LEU A 441 5.06 6.65 -13.69
N LEU A 442 4.92 5.51 -13.01
CA LEU A 442 5.99 4.88 -12.25
C LEU A 442 7.12 4.34 -13.15
N ALA A 443 6.74 3.70 -14.26
CA ALA A 443 7.70 3.13 -15.21
C ALA A 443 8.58 4.18 -15.93
N GLU A 444 8.11 5.43 -16.10
CA GLU A 444 8.88 6.47 -16.78
C GLU A 444 9.76 7.30 -15.81
N GLU A 445 9.34 7.44 -14.55
CA GLU A 445 10.20 7.97 -13.47
C GLU A 445 11.45 7.13 -13.25
N ALA A 446 11.27 5.80 -13.20
CA ALA A 446 12.35 4.83 -13.18
C ALA A 446 13.40 5.09 -14.27
N LYS A 447 12.95 5.42 -15.49
CA LYS A 447 13.84 5.72 -16.63
C LYS A 447 14.58 7.05 -16.49
N GLU A 448 13.95 8.10 -15.95
CA GLU A 448 14.61 9.37 -15.67
C GLU A 448 15.64 9.26 -14.55
N GLN A 449 15.34 8.53 -13.48
CA GLN A 449 16.28 8.27 -12.39
C GLN A 449 17.49 7.44 -12.87
N ARG A 450 17.27 6.46 -13.76
CA ARG A 450 18.35 5.72 -14.45
C ARG A 450 19.24 6.64 -15.30
N LYS A 451 18.67 7.64 -16.01
CA LYS A 451 19.43 8.66 -16.76
C LYS A 451 20.24 9.58 -15.84
N LYS A 452 19.73 9.93 -14.65
CA LYS A 452 20.45 10.75 -13.66
C LYS A 452 21.59 9.97 -12.98
N LYS A 453 21.37 8.68 -12.63
CA LYS A 453 22.41 7.78 -12.11
C LYS A 453 23.53 7.53 -13.13
N SER A 454 23.22 7.37 -14.43
CA SER A 454 24.26 7.21 -15.47
C SER A 454 25.10 8.47 -15.70
N LYS A 455 24.51 9.67 -15.53
CA LYS A 455 25.24 10.96 -15.55
C LYS A 455 26.13 11.18 -14.32
N LYS A 456 25.75 10.69 -13.14
CA LYS A 456 26.62 10.72 -11.94
C LYS A 456 27.78 9.71 -12.05
N GLY A 457 27.55 8.54 -12.66
CA GLY A 457 28.60 7.53 -12.88
C GLY A 457 29.66 7.92 -13.93
N SER A 458 29.29 8.72 -14.93
CA SER A 458 30.21 9.23 -15.95
C SER A 458 31.10 10.38 -15.43
N LYS A 459 30.60 11.22 -14.52
CA LYS A 459 31.43 12.25 -13.83
C LYS A 459 32.44 11.68 -12.85
N LYS A 460 32.20 10.50 -12.27
CA LYS A 460 33.14 9.85 -11.34
C LYS A 460 34.30 9.12 -12.04
N LYS A 461 34.23 8.91 -13.36
CA LYS A 461 35.31 8.34 -14.20
C LYS A 461 36.17 9.39 -14.91
N SER A 462 35.85 10.68 -14.77
CA SER A 462 36.58 11.79 -15.39
C SER A 462 37.16 12.78 -14.36
N GLY A 463 37.38 12.34 -13.12
CA GLY A 463 37.98 13.13 -12.04
C GLY A 463 39.23 12.46 -11.53
#